data_AF-A0A3M1LUA1-F1
#
_entry.id   AF-A0A3M1LUA1-F1
#
_cell.length_a   1.000
_cell.length_b   1.000
_cell.length_c   1.000
_cell.angle_alpha   90.00
_cell.angle_beta   90.00
_cell.angle_gamma   90.00
#
_symmetry.space_group_name_H-M   'P 1'
#
loop_
_entity.id
_entity.type
_entity.pdbx_description
1 polymer ?
#
loop_
_entity_poly.entity_id
_entity_poly.type
_entity_poly.pdbx_seq_one_letter_code
_entity_poly.pdbx_strand_id
1 'polypeptide(L)' 'MVQYRTTTGAPYENTVEEILTQVLLHGAYHRGQIALLVRQLDGQPAVTDFIAWVRS' A
#
# COMPACT_ATOMS: atom_id res chain seq x y z
N MET A 1 -1.37 -13.42 16.98
CA MET A 1 -1.54 -11.96 17.10
C MET A 1 -0.16 -11.33 17.28
N VAL A 2 0.04 -10.11 16.79
CA VAL A 2 1.29 -9.34 16.82
C VAL A 2 1.05 -8.08 17.64
N GLN A 3 1.85 -7.88 18.69
CA GLN A 3 1.73 -6.75 19.60
C GLN A 3 2.77 -5.67 19.25
N TYR A 4 2.37 -4.41 19.31
CA TYR A 4 3.25 -3.28 19.02
C TYR A 4 2.81 -2.00 19.75
N ARG A 5 3.64 -0.96 19.67
CA ARG A 5 3.30 0.40 20.12
C ARG A 5 3.31 1.36 18.95
N THR A 6 2.34 2.27 18.92
CA THR A 6 2.32 3.36 17.94
C THR A 6 3.43 4.37 18.24
N THR A 7 3.63 5.32 17.33
CA THR A 7 4.52 6.47 17.54
C THR A 7 4.11 7.34 18.74
N THR A 8 2.84 7.29 19.15
CA THR A 8 2.33 7.93 20.38
C THR A 8 2.49 7.06 21.63
N GLY A 9 3.10 5.88 21.52
CA GLY A 9 3.34 4.95 22.63
C GLY A 9 2.14 4.07 23.03
N ALA A 10 0.98 4.27 22.40
CA ALA A 10 -0.22 3.50 22.69
C ALA A 10 -0.06 2.02 22.27
N PRO A 11 -0.42 1.05 23.12
CA PRO A 11 -0.29 -0.37 22.82
C PRO A 11 -1.45 -0.84 21.92
N TYR A 12 -1.14 -1.67 20.94
CA TYR A 12 -2.11 -2.31 20.05
C TYR A 12 -1.69 -3.75 19.73
N GLU A 13 -2.64 -4.52 19.23
CA GLU A 13 -2.45 -5.88 18.78
C GLU A 13 -3.29 -6.14 17.52
N ASN A 14 -2.69 -6.80 16.52
CA ASN A 14 -3.37 -7.16 15.28
C ASN A 14 -3.01 -8.58 14.83
N THR A 15 -3.82 -9.19 13.98
CA THR A 15 -3.43 -10.41 13.27
C THR A 15 -2.39 -10.10 12.20
N VAL A 16 -1.64 -11.12 11.76
CA VAL A 16 -0.74 -10.98 10.60
C VAL A 16 -1.53 -10.63 9.34
N GLU A 17 -2.73 -11.18 9.18
CA GLU A 17 -3.62 -10.89 8.06
C GLU A 17 -4.05 -9.43 8.01
N GLU A 18 -4.44 -8.83 9.15
CA GLU A 18 -4.78 -7.42 9.25
C GLU A 18 -3.59 -6.52 8.88
N ILE A 19 -2.40 -6.86 9.37
CA ILE A 19 -1.17 -6.11 9.07
C ILE A 19 -0.86 -6.17 7.56
N LEU A 20 -0.89 -7.36 6.97
CA LEU A 20 -0.63 -7.51 5.53
C LEU A 20 -1.69 -6.83 4.67
N THR A 21 -2.96 -6.87 5.09
CA THR A 21 -4.06 -6.17 4.44
C THR A 21 -3.83 -4.66 4.47
N GLN A 22 -3.45 -4.10 5.61
CA GLN A 22 -3.13 -2.68 5.73
C GLN A 22 -1.96 -2.28 4.83
N VAL A 23 -0.87 -3.06 4.79
CA VAL A 23 0.27 -2.77 3.91
C VAL A 23 -0.13 -2.77 2.44
N LEU A 24 -0.92 -3.77 2.02
CA LEU A 24 -1.39 -3.87 0.64
C LEU A 24 -2.24 -2.66 0.23
N LEU A 25 -3.21 -2.28 1.07
CA LEU A 25 -4.12 -1.17 0.81
C LEU A 25 -3.41 0.19 0.87
N HIS A 26 -2.55 0.40 1.87
CA HIS A 26 -1.76 1.63 2.01
C HIS A 26 -0.80 1.82 0.83
N GLY A 27 -0.16 0.73 0.38
CA GLY A 27 0.64 0.74 -0.83
C GLY A 27 -0.17 1.10 -2.08
N ALA A 28 -1.36 0.53 -2.25
CA ALA A 28 -2.24 0.87 -3.38
C ALA A 28 -2.69 2.34 -3.37
N TYR A 29 -3.01 2.88 -2.20
CA TYR A 29 -3.35 4.30 -2.01
C TYR A 29 -2.24 5.22 -2.51
N HIS A 30 -1.00 5.01 -2.06
CA HIS A 30 0.13 5.83 -2.48
C HIS A 30 0.49 5.64 -3.96
N ARG A 31 0.38 4.43 -4.49
CA ARG A 31 0.58 4.19 -5.94
C ARG A 31 -0.43 4.98 -6.77
N GLY A 32 -1.69 5.06 -6.34
CA GLY A 32 -2.70 5.90 -7.00
C GLY A 32 -2.33 7.39 -7.01
N GLN A 33 -1.85 7.92 -5.89
CA GLN A 33 -1.38 9.31 -5.79
C GLN A 33 -0.20 9.58 -6.73
N ILE A 34 0.79 8.69 -6.77
CA ILE A 34 1.95 8.80 -7.66
C ILE A 34 1.53 8.70 -9.12
N ALA A 35 0.66 7.76 -9.47
CA ALA A 35 0.17 7.61 -10.85
C ALA A 35 -0.57 8.87 -11.33
N LEU A 36 -1.34 9.52 -10.45
CA LEU A 36 -1.98 10.80 -10.75
C LEU A 36 -0.94 11.89 -11.02
N LEU A 37 0.07 12.03 -10.14
CA LEU A 37 1.14 13.03 -10.31
C LEU A 37 1.93 12.80 -11.60
N VAL A 38 2.27 11.56 -11.93
CA VAL A 38 2.97 11.22 -13.18
C VAL A 38 2.13 11.64 -14.40
N ARG A 39 0.82 11.38 -14.40
CA ARG A 39 -0.08 11.83 -15.48
C ARG A 39 -0.15 13.35 -15.59
N GLN A 40 -0.20 14.06 -14.46
CA GLN A 40 -0.25 15.53 -14.44
C GLN A 40 1.02 16.18 -15.01
N LEU A 41 2.14 15.45 -15.03
CA LEU A 41 3.41 15.87 -15.61
C LEU A 41 3.63 15.29 -17.02
N ASP A 42 2.56 14.92 -17.71
CA ASP A 42 2.55 14.30 -19.05
C ASP A 42 3.35 12.98 -19.17
N GLY A 43 3.66 12.34 -18.03
CA GLY A 43 4.34 11.06 -17.96
C GLY A 43 3.39 9.86 -18.07
N GLN A 44 3.96 8.69 -18.35
CA GLN A 44 3.23 7.42 -18.35
C GLN A 44 3.40 6.71 -17.00
N PRO A 45 2.32 6.47 -16.24
CA PRO A 45 2.41 5.72 -14.98
C PRO A 45 2.85 4.27 -15.19
N ALA A 46 3.56 3.73 -14.20
CA ALA A 46 3.90 2.30 -14.19
C ALA A 46 2.64 1.42 -14.07
N VAL A 47 2.67 0.26 -14.72
CA VAL A 47 1.64 -0.78 -14.54
C VAL A 47 1.78 -1.35 -13.13
N THR A 48 0.68 -1.36 -12.38
CA THR A 48 0.68 -1.80 -10.96
C THR A 48 -0.43 -2.81 -10.66
N ASP A 49 -1.13 -3.28 -11.70
CA ASP A 49 -2.20 -4.26 -11.59
C ASP A 49 -1.66 -5.64 -11.23
N PHE A 50 -2.27 -6.27 -10.22
CA PHE A 50 -1.92 -7.62 -9.82
C PHE A 50 -2.06 -8.64 -10.97
N ILE A 51 -3.14 -8.56 -11.74
CA ILE A 51 -3.37 -9.49 -12.87
C ILE A 51 -2.36 -9.31 -14.00
N ALA A 52 -1.90 -8.08 -14.23
CA ALA A 52 -0.83 -7.84 -15.21
C ALA A 52 0.48 -8.51 -14.75
N TRP A 53 0.82 -8.41 -13.47
CA TRP A 53 1.98 -9.09 -12.89
C TRP A 53 1.85 -10.63 -12.89
N VAL A 54 0.67 -11.18 -12.56
CA VAL A 54 0.45 -12.65 -12.59
C VAL A 54 0.61 -13.22 -14.02
N ARG A 55 0.42 -12.39 -15.05
CA ARG A 55 0.48 -12.79 -16.46
C ARG A 55 1.79 -12.41 -17.15
N SER A 56 2.78 -11.87 -16.42
CA SER A 56 4.10 -11.49 -16.97
C SER A 56 5.08 -12.65 -16.98
#